data_AF-A0A928JXT3-F1
#
_entry.id   AF-A0A928JXT3-F1
#
_cell.length_a   1.000
_cell.length_b   1.000
_cell.length_c   1.000
_cell.angle_alpha   90.00
_cell.angle_beta   90.00
_cell.angle_gamma   90.00
#
_symmetry.space_group_name_H-M   'P 1'
#
loop_
_entity.id
_entity.type
_entity.pdbx_description
1 polymer ?
#
loop_
_entity_poly.entity_id
_entity_poly.type
_entity_poly.pdbx_seq_one_letter_code
_entity_poly.pdbx_strand_id
1 'polypeptide(L)' 'MLTDMYNRLVKQFKDWQGITEQLKTEDMMAWVQTMNNISNQAKEIVNTEEIYNV' A
#
# COMPACT_ATOMS: atom_id res chain seq x y z
N MET A 1 7.56 -7.84 12.45
CA MET A 1 6.44 -7.10 13.07
C MET A 1 5.98 -5.93 12.19
N LEU A 2 6.76 -4.87 12.01
CA LEU A 2 6.34 -3.70 11.21
C LEU A 2 6.31 -3.97 9.70
N THR A 3 7.27 -4.77 9.21
CA THR A 3 7.28 -5.25 7.82
C THR A 3 6.06 -6.12 7.51
N ASP A 4 5.60 -6.92 8.47
CA ASP A 4 4.42 -7.78 8.30
C ASP A 4 3.13 -6.95 8.25
N MET A 5 3.04 -5.91 9.09
CA MET A 5 1.91 -4.98 9.07
C MET A 5 1.87 -4.17 7.77
N TYR A 6 3.02 -3.66 7.33
CA TYR A 6 3.16 -2.98 6.05
C TYR A 6 2.68 -3.86 4.89
N ASN A 7 3.17 -5.10 4.80
CA ASN A 7 2.79 -6.03 3.73
C ASN A 7 1.29 -6.37 3.75
N ARG A 8 0.70 -6.52 4.94
CA ARG A 8 -0.74 -6.75 5.10
C ARG A 8 -1.57 -5.55 4.64
N LEU A 9 -1.18 -4.34 5.02
CA LEU A 9 -1.86 -3.10 4.62
C LEU A 9 -1.78 -2.88 3.10
N VAL A 10 -0.60 -3.08 2.51
CA VAL A 10 -0.44 -3.00 1.04
C VAL A 10 -1.36 -4.00 0.34
N LYS A 11 -1.45 -5.24 0.83
CA LYS A 11 -2.37 -6.23 0.27
C LYS A 11 -3.84 -5.79 0.41
N GLN A 12 -4.25 -5.32 1.59
CA GLN A 12 -5.62 -4.86 1.83
C GLN A 12 -6.00 -3.68 0.94
N PHE A 13 -5.11 -2.70 0.77
CA PHE A 13 -5.37 -1.56 -0.09
C PHE A 13 -5.39 -1.94 -1.57
N LYS A 14 -4.54 -2.87 -2.03
CA LYS A 14 -4.63 -3.41 -3.39
C LYS A 14 -5.97 -4.11 -3.63
N ASP A 15 -6.41 -4.94 -2.68
CA ASP A 15 -7.68 -5.66 -2.77
C ASP A 15 -8.87 -4.67 -2.76
N TRP A 16 -8.83 -3.63 -1.91
CA TRP A 16 -9.87 -2.61 -1.80
C TRP A 16 -9.98 -1.71 -3.04
N GLN A 17 -8.85 -1.30 -3.61
CA GLN A 17 -8.80 -0.45 -4.81
C GLN A 17 -8.96 -1.25 -6.11
N GLY A 18 -9.10 -2.57 -6.04
CA GLY A 18 -9.22 -3.43 -7.23
C GLY A 18 -8.00 -3.38 -8.14
N ILE A 19 -6.80 -3.12 -7.59
CA ILE A 19 -5.56 -3.01 -8.37
C ILE A 19 -5.16 -4.40 -8.87
N THR A 20 -5.47 -4.67 -10.13
CA THR A 20 -5.09 -5.90 -10.81
C THR A 20 -3.81 -5.69 -11.63
N GLU A 21 -3.13 -6.78 -11.96
CA GLU A 21 -2.00 -6.75 -12.90
C GLU A 21 -2.43 -6.36 -14.34
N GLN A 22 -3.74 -6.35 -14.64
CA GLN A 22 -4.27 -5.79 -15.89
C GLN A 22 -4.05 -4.28 -15.97
N LEU A 23 -4.31 -3.52 -14.88
CA LEU A 23 -4.06 -2.08 -14.84
C LEU A 23 -2.60 -1.76 -15.15
N LYS A 24 -1.67 -2.61 -14.70
CA LYS A 24 -0.23 -2.46 -14.97
C LYS A 24 0.10 -2.52 -16.46
N THR A 25 -0.66 -3.32 -17.22
CA THR A 25 -0.45 -3.56 -18.65
C THR A 25 -1.19 -2.52 -19.51
N GLU A 26 -2.36 -2.08 -19.04
CA GLU A 26 -3.21 -1.11 -19.74
C GLU A 26 -2.79 0.35 -19.49
N ASP A 27 -2.40 0.67 -18.25
CA ASP A 27 -1.92 2.00 -17.85
C ASP A 27 -0.87 1.89 -16.73
N MET A 28 0.38 1.73 -17.16
CA MET A 28 1.53 1.60 -16.25
C MET A 28 1.73 2.85 -15.38
N MET A 29 1.40 4.05 -15.88
CA MET A 29 1.58 5.28 -15.11
C MET A 29 0.54 5.39 -13.99
N ALA A 30 -0.73 5.09 -14.28
CA ALA A 30 -1.77 5.00 -13.28
C ALA A 30 -1.47 3.91 -12.24
N TRP A 31 -0.92 2.77 -12.68
CA TRP A 31 -0.50 1.70 -11.78
C TRP A 31 0.61 2.16 -10.82
N VAL A 32 1.66 2.80 -11.32
CA VAL A 32 2.77 3.32 -10.49
C VAL A 32 2.26 4.37 -9.50
N GLN A 33 1.43 5.31 -9.95
CA GLN A 33 0.83 6.33 -9.08
C GLN A 33 0.01 5.69 -7.97
N THR A 34 -0.80 4.70 -8.30
CA THR A 34 -1.67 4.05 -7.32
C THR A 34 -0.88 3.20 -6.33
N MET A 35 0.12 2.45 -6.80
CA MET A 35 1.02 1.69 -5.94
C MET A 35 1.82 2.59 -4.99
N ASN A 36 2.25 3.77 -5.45
CA ASN A 36 2.91 4.75 -4.59
C ASN A 36 1.98 5.30 -3.52
N ASN A 37 0.73 5.61 -3.87
CA ASN A 37 -0.28 6.06 -2.89
C ASN A 37 -0.54 4.98 -1.82
N ILE A 38 -0.71 3.72 -2.24
CA ILE A 38 -0.88 2.58 -1.34
C ILE A 38 0.32 2.42 -0.40
N SER A 39 1.54 2.49 -0.93
CA SER A 39 2.77 2.39 -0.13
C SER A 39 2.89 3.50 0.90
N ASN A 40 2.55 4.74 0.51
CA ASN A 40 2.61 5.87 1.43
C ASN A 40 1.57 5.74 2.56
N GLN A 41 0.33 5.38 2.24
CA GLN A 41 -0.70 5.13 3.26
C GLN A 41 -0.30 4.01 4.22
N ALA A 42 0.25 2.91 3.71
CA ALA A 42 0.73 1.80 4.54
C ALA A 42 1.89 2.24 5.45
N LYS A 43 2.82 3.08 4.97
CA LYS A 43 3.92 3.62 5.77
C LYS A 43 3.43 4.58 6.85
N GLU A 44 2.47 5.46 6.54
CA GLU A 44 1.90 6.39 7.51
C GLU A 44 1.27 5.67 8.69
N ILE A 45 0.49 4.61 8.43
CA ILE A 45 -0.12 3.79 9.48
C ILE A 45 0.98 3.10 10.30
N VAL A 46 1.97 2.49 9.65
CA VAL A 46 3.08 1.81 10.34
C VAL A 46 3.88 2.75 11.23
N ASN A 47 4.22 3.94 10.74
CA ASN A 47 4.95 4.95 11.52
C ASN A 47 4.10 5.48 12.69
N THR A 48 2.80 5.62 12.49
CA THR A 48 1.87 6.04 13.56
C THR A 48 1.84 5.00 14.66
N GLU A 49 1.70 3.72 14.31
CA GLU A 49 1.73 2.61 15.27
C GLU A 49 3.09 2.49 15.99
N GLU A 50 4.22 2.85 15.36
CA GLU A 50 5.51 2.94 16.07
C GLU A 50 5.54 4.05 17.11
N ILE A 51 5.04 5.25 16.76
CA ILE A 51 5.07 6.42 17.64
C ILE A 51 4.15 6.23 18.86
N TYR A 52 3.01 5.57 18.69
CA TYR A 52 2.05 5.34 19.78
C TYR A 52 2.34 4.10 20.64
N ASN A 53 3.28 3.24 20.23
CA ASN A 53 3.72 2.06 21.01
C ASN A 53 5.00 2.31 21.84
N VAL A 54 5.36 3.58 22.10
CA VAL A 54 6.42 4.01 23.02
C VAL A 54 5.87 4.29 24.41
#